data_AF-A0A0P7U3G0-F1
#
_entry.id   AF-A0A0P7U3G0-F1
#
_cell.length_a   1.000
_cell.length_b   1.000
_cell.length_c   1.000
_cell.angle_alpha   90.00
_cell.angle_beta   90.00
_cell.angle_gamma   90.00
#
_symmetry.space_group_name_H-M   'P 1'
#
loop_
_entity.id
_entity.type
_entity.pdbx_description
1 polymer ?
#
loop_
_entity_poly.entity_id
_entity_poly.type
_entity_poly.pdbx_seq_one_letter_code
_entity_poly.pdbx_strand_id
1 'polypeptide(L)'
;MLANARERTRVHTISAAFEALRKQVPCYSYGQKLSKLAILRIACNYILSLAQLADMDYTPDQSNMSFTECVEQCTRTLQAEGRSKKRKVS
;
A
#
# COMPACT_ATOMS: atom_id res chain seq x y z
N MET A 1 8.84 8.19 -32.88
CA MET A 1 9.77 7.50 -31.96
C MET A 1 9.99 8.25 -30.63
N LEU A 2 10.09 9.59 -30.64
CA LEU A 2 10.27 10.42 -29.43
C LEU A 2 9.17 10.26 -28.36
N ALA A 3 7.90 10.09 -28.77
CA ALA A 3 6.78 9.89 -27.84
C ALA A 3 6.92 8.59 -27.02
N ASN A 4 7.33 7.48 -27.65
CA ASN A 4 7.54 6.20 -26.99
C ASN A 4 8.72 6.26 -26.01
N ALA A 5 9.78 6.99 -26.36
CA ALA A 5 10.91 7.21 -25.47
C ALA A 5 10.48 8.00 -24.22
N ARG A 6 9.70 9.08 -24.40
CA ARG A 6 9.14 9.86 -23.29
C ARG A 6 8.22 9.02 -22.40
N GLU A 7 7.34 8.22 -22.99
CA GLU A 7 6.43 7.37 -22.22
C GLU A 7 7.18 6.31 -21.43
N ARG A 8 8.25 5.73 -22.01
CA ARG A 8 9.12 4.80 -21.29
C ARG A 8 9.76 5.47 -20.08
N THR A 9 10.31 6.67 -20.22
CA THR A 9 10.87 7.45 -19.09
C THR A 9 9.81 7.69 -18.02
N ARG A 10 8.60 8.12 -18.41
CA ARG A 10 7.49 8.35 -17.47
C ARG A 10 7.16 7.07 -16.67
N VAL A 11 7.05 5.93 -17.35
CA VAL A 11 6.76 4.63 -16.71
C VAL A 11 7.90 4.19 -15.78
N HIS A 12 9.17 4.43 -16.13
CA HIS A 12 10.29 4.16 -15.24
C HIS A 12 10.24 5.01 -13.98
N THR A 13 9.98 6.32 -14.10
CA THR A 13 9.84 7.22 -12.95
C THR A 13 8.72 6.76 -12.02
N ILE A 14 7.55 6.41 -12.57
CA ILE A 14 6.41 5.91 -11.78
C ILE A 14 6.78 4.60 -11.09
N SER A 15 7.47 3.69 -11.78
CA SER A 15 7.82 2.38 -11.20
C SER A 15 8.85 2.53 -10.08
N ALA A 16 9.81 3.46 -10.21
CA ALA A 16 10.75 3.80 -9.15
C ALA A 16 10.03 4.39 -7.92
N ALA A 17 9.05 5.28 -8.12
CA ALA A 17 8.23 5.82 -7.03
C ALA A 17 7.41 4.72 -6.32
N PHE A 18 6.85 3.76 -7.06
CA PHE A 18 6.17 2.60 -6.47
C PHE A 18 7.10 1.71 -5.64
N GLU A 19 8.33 1.48 -6.10
CA GLU A 19 9.33 0.74 -5.32
C GLU A 19 9.79 1.50 -4.07
N ALA A 20 9.91 2.82 -4.15
CA ALA A 20 10.17 3.64 -2.98
C ALA A 20 9.02 3.55 -1.96
N LEU A 21 7.78 3.69 -2.41
CA LEU A 21 6.60 3.56 -1.54
C LEU A 21 6.50 2.16 -0.92
N ARG A 22 6.71 1.11 -1.71
CA ARG A 22 6.72 -0.29 -1.25
C ARG A 22 7.65 -0.50 -0.06
N LYS A 23 8.83 0.13 -0.05
CA LYS A 23 9.81 0.01 1.05
C LYS A 23 9.34 0.67 2.35
N GLN A 24 8.42 1.62 2.28
CA GLN A 24 7.86 2.34 3.44
C GLN A 24 6.57 1.70 3.98
N VAL A 25 5.94 0.83 3.19
CA VAL A 25 4.66 0.23 3.52
C VAL A 25 4.87 -1.10 4.27
N PRO A 26 4.09 -1.40 5.31
CA PRO A 26 4.17 -2.68 6.02
C PRO A 26 4.03 -3.89 5.08
N CYS A 27 4.80 -4.94 5.33
CA CYS A 27 4.71 -6.20 4.59
C CYS A 27 5.25 -7.37 5.45
N TYR A 28 4.94 -8.61 5.06
CA TYR A 28 5.40 -9.80 5.82
C TYR A 28 6.89 -10.06 5.67
N SER A 29 7.49 -9.60 4.58
CA SER A 29 8.91 -9.76 4.32
C SER A 29 9.38 -8.68 3.35
N TYR A 30 10.59 -8.17 3.56
CA TYR A 30 11.24 -7.16 2.71
C TYR A 30 11.22 -7.54 1.21
N GLY A 31 11.36 -8.83 0.91
CA GLY A 31 11.33 -9.38 -0.45
C GLY A 31 9.93 -9.71 -1.01
N GLN A 32 8.85 -9.56 -0.23
CA GLN A 32 7.51 -9.99 -0.62
C GLN A 32 6.96 -9.16 -1.77
N LYS A 33 6.96 -9.64 -3.02
CA LYS A 33 6.44 -8.88 -4.17
C LYS A 33 4.95 -8.52 -3.97
N LEU A 34 4.63 -7.22 -3.97
CA LEU A 34 3.26 -6.68 -3.91
C LEU A 34 2.86 -6.12 -5.29
N SER A 35 1.56 -6.12 -5.61
CA SER A 35 1.06 -5.43 -6.80
C SER A 35 1.01 -3.92 -6.56
N LYS A 36 0.99 -3.10 -7.63
CA LYS A 36 0.82 -1.64 -7.50
C LYS A 36 -0.44 -1.28 -6.71
N LEU A 37 -1.54 -1.98 -6.97
CA LEU A 37 -2.80 -1.78 -6.24
C LEU A 37 -2.68 -2.16 -4.76
N ALA A 38 -2.03 -3.27 -4.45
CA ALA A 38 -1.80 -3.69 -3.07
C ALA A 38 -0.97 -2.65 -2.31
N ILE A 39 0.11 -2.13 -2.92
CA ILE A 39 0.95 -1.08 -2.32
C ILE A 39 0.10 0.14 -1.96
N LEU A 40 -0.76 0.60 -2.87
CA LEU A 40 -1.65 1.74 -2.60
C LEU A 40 -2.64 1.45 -1.47
N ARG A 41 -3.31 0.29 -1.51
CA ARG A 41 -4.30 -0.08 -0.50
C ARG A 41 -3.69 -0.16 0.90
N ILE A 42 -2.54 -0.82 1.03
CA ILE A 42 -1.86 -0.95 2.31
C ILE A 42 -1.34 0.42 2.76
N ALA A 43 -0.78 1.24 1.86
CA ALA A 43 -0.33 2.59 2.18
C ALA A 43 -1.46 3.46 2.75
N CYS A 44 -2.64 3.45 2.15
CA CYS A 44 -3.79 4.22 2.66
C CYS A 44 -4.17 3.80 4.08
N ASN A 45 -4.30 2.49 4.35
CA ASN A 45 -4.63 2.01 5.68
C ASN A 45 -3.53 2.33 6.69
N TYR A 46 -2.26 2.23 6.28
CA TYR A 46 -1.14 2.54 7.16
C TYR A 46 -1.07 4.02 7.53
N ILE A 47 -1.30 4.92 6.57
CA ILE A 47 -1.40 6.36 6.83
C ILE A 47 -2.53 6.63 7.84
N LEU A 48 -3.70 6.01 7.68
CA LEU A 48 -4.81 6.15 8.63
C LEU A 48 -4.43 5.64 10.04
N SER A 49 -3.77 4.49 10.14
CA SER A 49 -3.27 3.99 11.43
C SER A 49 -2.29 4.95 12.09
N LEU A 50 -1.34 5.50 11.33
CA LEU A 50 -0.35 6.45 11.84
C LEU A 50 -0.97 7.78 12.23
N ALA A 51 -1.97 8.25 11.46
CA ALA A 51 -2.73 9.44 11.77
C ALA A 51 -3.47 9.31 13.10
N GLN A 52 -4.17 8.19 13.32
CA GLN A 52 -4.84 7.92 14.59
C GLN A 52 -3.85 7.80 15.76
N LEU A 53 -2.66 7.23 15.52
CA LEU A 53 -1.60 7.18 16.54
C LEU A 53 -1.05 8.56 16.90
N ALA A 54 -1.09 9.50 15.96
CA ALA A 54 -0.63 10.89 16.13
C ALA A 54 -1.75 11.84 16.58
N ASP A 55 -2.90 11.31 17.00
CA ASP A 55 -4.12 12.07 17.36
C ASP A 55 -4.59 13.03 16.24
N MET A 56 -4.31 12.67 14.97
CA MET A 56 -4.75 13.41 13.78
C MET A 56 -5.96 12.73 13.15
N ASP A 57 -7.12 13.39 13.18
CA ASP A 57 -8.35 12.83 12.62
C ASP A 57 -8.50 13.17 11.13
N TYR A 58 -8.16 12.22 10.26
CA TYR A 58 -8.36 12.30 8.81
C TYR A 58 -9.66 11.58 8.37
N THR A 59 -10.51 11.14 9.30
CA THR A 59 -11.77 10.48 8.93
C THR A 59 -12.79 11.52 8.46
N PRO A 60 -13.39 11.35 7.27
CA PRO A 60 -14.39 12.30 6.76
C PRO A 60 -15.69 12.30 7.58
N ASP A 61 -15.93 11.26 8.41
CA ASP A 61 -17.18 11.03 9.13
C ASP A 61 -17.06 11.11 10.67
N GLN A 62 -15.94 11.57 11.24
CA GLN A 62 -15.69 11.50 12.70
C GLN A 62 -15.94 10.08 13.27
N SER A 63 -15.78 9.06 12.44
CA SER A 63 -15.74 7.69 12.93
C SER A 63 -14.44 7.56 13.69
N ASN A 64 -14.51 7.75 15.01
CA ASN A 64 -13.44 7.50 15.98
C ASN A 64 -13.06 6.01 15.95
N MET A 65 -12.51 5.54 14.82
CA MET A 65 -11.84 4.26 14.74
C MET A 65 -10.60 4.38 15.62
N SER A 66 -10.56 3.55 16.65
CA SER A 66 -9.39 3.43 17.50
C SER A 66 -8.18 3.03 16.66
N PHE A 67 -6.99 3.40 17.14
CA PHE A 67 -5.73 2.96 16.56
C PHE A 67 -5.70 1.44 16.32
N THR A 68 -6.20 0.66 17.29
CA THR A 68 -6.32 -0.79 17.21
C THR A 68 -7.14 -1.24 15.99
N GLU A 69 -8.32 -0.66 15.78
CA GLU A 69 -9.18 -1.00 14.64
C GLU A 69 -8.51 -0.66 13.30
N CYS A 70 -7.79 0.48 13.21
CA CYS A 70 -7.04 0.83 12.02
C CYS A 70 -5.92 -0.19 11.74
N VAL A 71 -5.19 -0.61 12.77
CA VAL A 71 -4.12 -1.62 12.64
C VAL A 71 -4.69 -2.97 12.21
N GLU A 72 -5.81 -3.39 12.79
CA GLU A 72 -6.50 -4.61 12.36
C GLU A 72 -6.92 -4.53 10.89
N GLN A 73 -7.47 -3.39 10.45
CA GLN A 73 -7.87 -3.18 9.06
C GLN A 73 -6.67 -3.22 8.11
N CYS A 74 -5.55 -2.59 8.49
CA CYS A 74 -4.29 -2.69 7.76
C CYS A 74 -3.82 -4.15 7.67
N THR A 75 -3.91 -4.90 8.76
CA THR A 75 -3.52 -6.33 8.82
C THR A 75 -4.42 -7.20 7.95
N ARG A 76 -5.73 -6.99 7.96
CA ARG A 76 -6.69 -7.68 7.07
C ARG A 76 -6.37 -7.40 5.60
N THR A 77 -6.04 -6.15 5.26
CA THR A 77 -5.65 -5.75 3.91
C THR A 77 -4.37 -6.46 3.48
N LEU A 78 -3.36 -6.53 4.35
CA LEU A 78 -2.12 -7.26 4.10
C LEU A 78 -2.35 -8.75 3.83
N GLN A 79 -3.20 -9.40 4.62
CA GLN A 79 -3.55 -10.82 4.46
C GLN A 79 -4.26 -11.08 3.11
N ALA A 80 -5.23 -10.23 2.76
CA ALA A 80 -5.98 -10.35 1.52
C ALA A 80 -5.06 -10.23 0.30
N GLU A 81 -4.17 -9.23 0.29
CA GLU A 81 -3.24 -9.00 -0.82
C GLU A 81 -2.10 -10.05 -0.86
N GLY A 82 -1.74 -10.65 0.28
CA GLY A 82 -0.78 -11.75 0.36
C GLY A 82 -1.30 -13.09 -0.20
N ARG A 83 -2.60 -13.39 0.01
CA ARG A 83 -3.24 -14.62 -0.50
C ARG A 83 -3.44 -14.64 -2.01
N SER A 84 -3.55 -13.47 -2.64
CA SER A 84 -3.75 -13.33 -4.09
C SER A 84 -2.67 -13.99 -4.95
N LYS A 85 -1.49 -14.31 -4.39
CA LYS A 85 -0.42 -15.04 -5.11
C LYS A 85 -0.34 -16.55 -4.81
N LYS A 86 -1.05 -17.08 -3.81
CA LYS A 86 -1.07 -18.53 -3.52
C LYS A 86 -2.00 -19.32 -4.46
N ARG A 87 -2.78 -18.65 -5.31
CA ARG A 87 -3.72 -19.27 -6.27
C ARG A 87 -3.11 -19.46 -7.67
N LYS A 88 -1.90 -20.00 -7.79
CA LYS A 88 -1.36 -20.54 -9.06
C LYS A 88 -0.32 -21.64 -8.79
N VAL A 89 -0.76 -22.76 -8.23
CA VAL A 89 -0.09 -24.07 -8.40
C VAL A 89 -1.21 -25.10 -8.57
N SER A 90 -1.66 -25.27 -9.80
CA SER A 90 -2.37 -26.44 -10.32
C SER A 90 -2.06 -26.49 -11.81
#